data_AF-A0A3M7HP72-F1
#
_entry.id   AF-A0A3M7HP72-F1
#
_cell.length_a   1.000
_cell.length_b   1.000
_cell.length_c   1.000
_cell.angle_alpha   90.00
_cell.angle_beta   90.00
_cell.angle_gamma   90.00
#
_symmetry.space_group_name_H-M   'P 1'
#
loop_
_entity.id
_entity.type
_entity.pdbx_description
1 polymer ?
#
loop_
_entity_poly.entity_id
_entity_poly.type
_entity_poly.pdbx_seq_one_letter_code
_entity_poly.pdbx_strand_id
1 'polypeptide(L)'
;MEQLNNPKHRGTDEEDEGFTMEFKVEVVDDIEAQVEEMMRLGALGYFKEARQLSQSIAPVHQQTFEVVFEQLRLMLDQGAYTDLIERAEIHPEAVCTPEQSDLIALMVAIAHV
;
A
#
# COMPACT_ATOMS: atom_id res chain seq x y z
N MET A 1 -17.47 53.64 15.23
CA MET A 1 -16.60 53.38 14.07
C MET A 1 -15.26 54.04 14.33
N GLU A 2 -14.19 53.28 14.12
CA GLU A 2 -12.83 53.69 13.73
C GLU A 2 -12.01 54.59 14.67
N GLN A 3 -10.69 54.49 14.77
CA GLN A 3 -9.66 53.48 14.50
C GLN A 3 -8.47 54.04 15.32
N LEU A 4 -7.89 53.25 16.23
CA LEU A 4 -6.86 53.72 17.14
C LEU A 4 -5.47 53.65 16.50
N ASN A 5 -4.85 54.83 16.46
CA ASN A 5 -3.43 55.16 16.41
C ASN A 5 -2.42 54.00 16.41
N ASN A 6 -1.58 54.06 15.39
CA ASN A 6 -0.25 53.46 15.38
C ASN A 6 0.64 54.08 16.48
N PRO A 7 1.56 53.31 17.08
CA PRO A 7 2.91 53.84 17.17
C PRO A 7 4.02 52.84 16.80
N LYS A 8 5.07 53.47 16.27
CA LYS A 8 6.37 53.00 15.79
C LYS A 8 7.15 52.06 16.73
N HIS A 9 7.82 51.10 16.06
CA HIS A 9 9.20 50.61 16.24
C HIS A 9 9.80 50.45 17.65
N ARG A 10 10.06 49.19 18.00
CA ARG A 10 11.27 48.60 18.63
C ARG A 10 11.27 47.14 18.13
N GLY A 11 12.30 46.60 17.48
CA GLY A 11 13.70 46.59 17.87
C GLY A 11 14.05 45.15 18.23
N THR A 12 14.35 44.35 17.20
CA THR A 12 15.31 43.23 17.11
C THR A 12 15.14 41.99 18.02
N ASP A 13 15.35 40.83 17.38
CA ASP A 13 15.59 39.48 17.90
C ASP A 13 14.40 38.64 18.33
N GLU A 14 13.62 38.11 17.39
CA GLU A 14 13.00 36.77 17.54
C GLU A 14 13.02 36.05 16.18
N GLU A 15 13.92 35.07 16.13
CA GLU A 15 13.90 33.80 15.39
C GLU A 15 13.12 33.72 14.07
N ASP A 16 13.85 33.28 13.04
CA ASP A 16 13.33 32.79 11.77
C ASP A 16 12.30 31.69 12.04
N GLU A 17 11.04 32.08 12.25
CA GLU A 17 9.88 31.18 12.35
C GLU A 17 9.66 30.57 10.96
N GLY A 18 10.52 29.62 10.63
CA GLY A 18 10.34 28.71 9.52
C GLY A 18 8.97 28.08 9.68
N PHE A 19 8.04 28.46 8.79
CA PHE A 19 6.73 27.85 8.70
C PHE A 19 6.93 26.36 8.45
N THR A 20 6.90 25.57 9.52
CA THR A 20 6.96 24.13 9.47
C THR A 20 5.56 23.67 9.13
N MET A 21 5.32 23.41 7.84
CA MET A 21 4.08 22.80 7.39
C MET A 21 4.04 21.37 7.94
N GLU A 22 3.27 21.16 9.01
CA GLU A 22 2.99 19.81 9.51
C GLU A 22 2.15 19.07 8.45
N PHE A 23 2.82 18.31 7.60
CA PHE A 23 2.18 17.33 6.73
C PHE A 23 1.68 16.17 7.60
N LYS A 24 0.45 16.28 8.08
CA LYS A 24 -0.28 15.12 8.59
C LYS A 24 -0.82 14.37 7.39
N VAL A 25 -0.11 13.32 6.99
CA VAL A 25 -0.66 12.32 6.07
C VAL A 25 -1.75 11.59 6.85
N GLU A 26 -2.99 11.99 6.63
CA GLU A 26 -4.13 11.17 7.02
C GLU A 26 -4.02 9.89 6.17
N VAL A 27 -3.62 8.78 6.83
CA VAL A 27 -3.68 7.45 6.25
C VAL A 27 -5.16 7.13 6.09
N VAL A 28 -5.73 7.56 4.97
CA VAL A 28 -6.98 6.99 4.48
C VAL A 28 -6.59 5.60 4.01
N ASP A 29 -7.06 4.57 4.70
CA ASP A 29 -6.92 3.15 4.34
C ASP A 29 -7.70 2.89 3.03
N ASP A 30 -7.28 3.52 1.94
CA ASP A 30 -7.79 3.26 0.60
C ASP A 30 -7.05 2.04 0.06
N ILE A 31 -7.49 0.87 0.52
CA ILE A 31 -6.94 -0.42 0.11
C ILE A 31 -7.08 -0.63 -1.39
N GLU A 32 -8.16 -0.13 -1.98
CA GLU A 32 -8.38 -0.20 -3.42
C GLU A 32 -7.28 0.56 -4.15
N ALA A 33 -7.01 1.82 -3.78
CA ALA A 33 -5.93 2.60 -4.38
C ALA A 33 -4.54 1.97 -4.15
N GLN A 34 -4.29 1.37 -2.98
CA GLN A 34 -3.02 0.67 -2.70
C GLN A 34 -2.84 -0.58 -3.57
N VAL A 35 -3.91 -1.36 -3.75
CA VAL A 35 -3.89 -2.56 -4.61
C VAL A 35 -3.75 -2.16 -6.08
N GLU A 36 -4.49 -1.15 -6.54
CA GLU A 36 -4.38 -0.64 -7.91
C GLU A 36 -2.96 -0.14 -8.22
N GLU A 37 -2.36 0.63 -7.30
CA GLU A 37 -1.00 1.12 -7.49
C GLU A 37 0.03 -0.02 -7.46
N MET A 38 -0.17 -1.04 -6.62
CA MET A 38 0.65 -2.24 -6.62
C MET A 38 0.58 -2.97 -7.96
N MET A 39 -0.62 -3.14 -8.52
CA MET A 39 -0.84 -3.74 -9.83
C MET A 39 -0.15 -2.93 -10.93
N ARG A 40 -0.27 -1.60 -10.89
CA ARG A 40 0.37 -0.69 -11.85
C ARG A 40 1.89 -0.82 -11.80
N LEU A 41 2.49 -0.86 -10.61
CA LEU A 41 3.94 -1.04 -10.43
C LEU A 41 4.40 -2.41 -10.95
N GLY A 42 3.65 -3.47 -10.64
CA GLY A 42 3.91 -4.82 -11.15
C GLY A 42 3.90 -4.90 -12.67
N ALA A 43 2.88 -4.31 -13.31
CA ALA A 43 2.76 -4.27 -14.77
C ALA A 43 3.91 -3.50 -15.46
N LEU A 44 4.51 -2.53 -14.76
CA LEU A 44 5.67 -1.78 -15.24
C LEU A 44 7.01 -2.47 -14.93
N GLY A 45 7.00 -3.61 -14.24
CA GLY A 45 8.19 -4.34 -13.83
C GLY A 45 8.89 -3.79 -12.59
N TYR A 46 8.27 -2.83 -11.88
CA TYR A 46 8.76 -2.29 -10.61
C TYR A 46 8.39 -3.23 -9.45
N PHE A 47 8.86 -4.48 -9.54
CA PHE A 47 8.47 -5.53 -8.61
C PHE A 47 8.90 -5.26 -7.17
N LYS A 48 10.05 -4.62 -6.96
CA LYS A 48 10.55 -4.30 -5.62
C LYS A 48 9.61 -3.31 -4.92
N GLU A 49 9.23 -2.24 -5.62
CA GLU A 49 8.33 -1.21 -5.14
C GLU A 49 6.92 -1.76 -4.91
N ALA A 50 6.42 -2.58 -5.84
CA ALA A 50 5.15 -3.27 -5.70
C ALA A 50 5.11 -4.17 -4.45
N ARG A 51 6.20 -4.92 -4.18
CA ARG A 51 6.33 -5.76 -2.98
C ARG A 51 6.34 -4.93 -1.70
N GLN A 52 7.05 -3.82 -1.67
CA GLN A 52 7.08 -2.92 -0.52
C GLN A 52 5.71 -2.31 -0.23
N LEU A 53 5.01 -1.86 -1.28
CA LEU A 53 3.64 -1.35 -1.17
C LEU A 53 2.70 -2.43 -0.63
N SER A 54 2.82 -3.66 -1.14
CA SER A 54 2.03 -4.79 -0.67
C SER A 54 2.21 -5.10 0.83
N GLN A 55 3.44 -4.98 1.34
CA GLN A 55 3.75 -5.18 2.76
C GLN A 55 3.25 -4.03 3.64
N SER A 56 2.98 -2.85 3.06
CA SER A 56 2.46 -1.69 3.77
C SER A 56 0.94 -1.72 3.97
N ILE A 57 0.22 -2.60 3.25
CA ILE A 57 -1.22 -2.82 3.43
C ILE A 57 -1.50 -3.23 4.88
N ALA A 58 -2.50 -2.58 5.51
CA ALA A 58 -2.80 -2.79 6.91
C ALA A 58 -3.10 -4.28 7.22
N PRO A 59 -2.65 -4.82 8.37
CA PRO A 59 -2.77 -6.26 8.67
C PRO A 59 -4.18 -6.83 8.58
N VAL A 60 -5.20 -6.02 8.86
CA VAL A 60 -6.61 -6.42 8.77
C VAL A 60 -7.04 -6.77 7.33
N HIS A 61 -6.37 -6.21 6.32
CA HIS A 61 -6.66 -6.42 4.90
C HIS A 61 -5.71 -7.43 4.24
N GLN A 62 -4.59 -7.78 4.88
CA GLN A 62 -3.58 -8.71 4.33
C GLN A 62 -4.12 -10.12 4.02
N GLN A 63 -5.29 -10.50 4.53
CA GLN A 63 -5.90 -11.80 4.29
C GLN A 63 -7.21 -11.71 3.49
N THR A 64 -7.59 -10.53 2.98
CA THR A 64 -8.72 -10.46 2.04
C THR A 64 -8.30 -11.10 0.72
N PHE A 65 -9.28 -11.67 0.02
CA PHE A 65 -9.02 -12.37 -1.23
C PHE A 65 -8.33 -11.47 -2.26
N GLU A 66 -8.79 -10.23 -2.41
CA GLU A 66 -8.29 -9.27 -3.40
C GLU A 66 -6.80 -8.98 -3.19
N VAL A 67 -6.39 -8.77 -1.94
CA VAL A 67 -5.00 -8.49 -1.59
C VAL A 67 -4.13 -9.74 -1.79
N VAL A 68 -4.60 -10.90 -1.35
CA VAL A 68 -3.88 -12.17 -1.51
C VAL A 68 -3.73 -12.52 -2.99
N PHE A 69 -4.79 -12.40 -3.77
CA PHE A 69 -4.79 -12.70 -5.19
C PHE A 69 -3.78 -11.83 -5.94
N GLU A 70 -3.83 -10.51 -5.75
CA GLU A 70 -2.90 -9.60 -6.43
C GLU A 70 -1.46 -9.74 -5.92
N GLN A 71 -1.26 -10.10 -4.64
CA GLN A 71 0.05 -10.51 -4.12
C GLN A 71 0.62 -11.72 -4.85
N LEU A 72 -0.16 -12.80 -4.95
CA LEU A 72 0.24 -14.02 -5.64
C LEU A 72 0.52 -13.75 -7.12
N ARG A 73 -0.27 -12.88 -7.75
CA ARG A 73 -0.12 -12.53 -9.16
C ARG A 73 1.17 -11.76 -9.40
N LEU A 74 1.47 -10.81 -8.54
CA LEU A 74 2.74 -10.10 -8.56
C LEU A 74 3.94 -11.07 -8.44
N MET A 75 3.84 -12.09 -7.57
CA MET A 75 4.90 -13.10 -7.45
C MET A 75 5.04 -13.94 -8.72
N LEU A 76 3.91 -14.30 -9.34
CA LEU A 76 3.87 -15.06 -10.58
C LEU A 76 4.54 -14.29 -11.71
N ASP A 77 4.18 -13.01 -11.88
CA ASP A 77 4.73 -12.12 -12.91
C ASP A 77 6.23 -11.86 -12.69
N GLN A 78 6.67 -11.81 -11.44
CA GLN A 78 8.08 -11.65 -11.06
C GLN A 78 8.90 -12.95 -11.29
N GLY A 79 8.25 -14.11 -11.39
CA GLY A 79 8.91 -15.42 -11.39
C GLY A 79 9.36 -15.90 -10.00
N ALA A 80 8.78 -15.35 -8.93
CA ALA A 80 9.07 -15.70 -7.54
C ALA A 80 8.19 -16.89 -7.08
N TYR A 81 8.36 -18.05 -7.73
CA TYR A 81 7.47 -19.20 -7.58
C TYR A 81 7.49 -19.82 -6.18
N THR A 82 8.65 -19.91 -5.54
CA THR A 82 8.76 -20.43 -4.16
C THR A 82 7.95 -19.57 -3.20
N ASP A 83 8.13 -18.25 -3.25
CA ASP A 83 7.40 -17.30 -2.40
C ASP A 83 5.89 -17.35 -2.66
N LEU A 84 5.48 -17.56 -3.92
CA LEU A 84 4.08 -17.70 -4.31
C LEU A 84 3.45 -18.91 -3.62
N ILE A 85 4.11 -20.06 -3.71
CA ILE A 85 3.61 -21.33 -3.14
C ILE A 85 3.51 -21.20 -1.62
N GLU A 86 4.56 -20.71 -0.96
CA GLU A 86 4.56 -20.51 0.50
C GLU A 86 3.45 -19.54 0.94
N ARG A 87 3.23 -18.45 0.20
CA ARG A 87 2.17 -17.48 0.51
C ARG A 87 0.78 -18.08 0.35
N ALA A 88 0.57 -18.91 -0.67
CA ALA A 88 -0.71 -19.56 -0.93
C ALA A 88 -1.07 -20.58 0.17
N GLU A 89 -0.09 -21.31 0.71
CA GLU A 89 -0.32 -22.27 1.81
C GLU A 89 -0.75 -21.59 3.13
N ILE A 90 -0.30 -20.36 3.36
CA ILE A 90 -0.65 -19.59 4.56
C ILE A 90 -2.11 -19.09 4.50
N HIS A 91 -2.74 -19.10 3.32
CA HIS A 91 -4.07 -18.54 3.16
C HIS A 91 -5.15 -19.49 3.72
N PRO A 92 -5.96 -19.05 4.71
CA PRO A 92 -7.00 -19.89 5.26
C PRO A 92 -8.12 -20.14 4.25
N GLU A 93 -8.33 -21.40 3.88
CA GLU A 93 -9.45 -21.89 3.04
C GLU A 93 -10.83 -21.40 3.53
N ALA A 94 -10.96 -21.01 4.80
CA ALA A 94 -12.18 -20.53 5.42
C ALA A 94 -12.67 -19.13 4.96
N VAL A 95 -11.87 -18.40 4.17
CA VAL A 95 -12.19 -17.01 3.76
C VAL A 95 -12.62 -16.91 2.28
N CYS A 96 -12.25 -17.87 1.44
CA CYS A 96 -12.54 -17.84 0.00
C CYS A 96 -13.84 -18.57 -0.37
N THR A 97 -14.48 -18.11 -1.43
CA THR A 97 -15.47 -18.94 -2.15
C THR A 97 -14.76 -20.06 -2.92
N PRO A 98 -15.46 -21.14 -3.32
CA PRO A 98 -14.86 -22.21 -4.12
C PRO A 98 -14.17 -21.70 -5.40
N GLU A 99 -14.78 -20.74 -6.10
CA GLU A 99 -14.22 -20.17 -7.34
C GLU A 99 -12.93 -19.38 -7.08
N GLN A 100 -12.85 -18.67 -5.95
CA GLN A 100 -11.66 -17.94 -5.52
C GLN A 100 -10.52 -18.90 -5.17
N SER A 101 -10.84 -20.01 -4.48
CA SER A 101 -9.89 -21.08 -4.19
C SER A 101 -9.36 -21.73 -5.47
N ASP A 102 -10.23 -21.99 -6.45
CA ASP A 102 -9.82 -22.55 -7.75
C ASP A 102 -8.86 -21.62 -8.50
N LEU A 103 -9.08 -20.30 -8.45
CA LEU A 103 -8.16 -19.32 -9.04
C LEU A 103 -6.79 -19.34 -8.38
N ILE A 104 -6.73 -19.39 -7.06
CA ILE A 104 -5.45 -19.50 -6.31
C ILE A 104 -4.76 -20.82 -6.66
N ALA A 105 -5.50 -21.93 -6.68
CA ALA A 105 -4.97 -23.24 -7.04
C ALA A 105 -4.38 -23.27 -8.46
N LEU A 106 -5.01 -22.57 -9.43
CA LEU A 106 -4.49 -22.44 -10.78
C LEU A 106 -3.14 -21.71 -10.80
N MET A 107 -3.00 -20.61 -10.05
CA MET A 107 -1.73 -19.86 -9.97
C MET A 107 -0.61 -20.71 -9.36
N VAL A 108 -0.93 -21.45 -8.30
CA VAL A 108 0.00 -22.41 -7.68
C VAL A 108 0.39 -23.50 -8.69
N ALA A 109 -0.56 -24.03 -9.45
CA ALA A 109 -0.26 -25.04 -10.48
C ALA A 109 0.68 -24.49 -11.56
N ILE A 110 0.50 -23.24 -12.00
CA ILE A 110 1.40 -22.58 -12.96
C ILE A 110 2.80 -22.43 -12.36
N ALA A 111 2.92 -22.05 -11.08
CA ALA A 111 4.20 -21.88 -10.39
C ALA A 111 5.02 -23.18 -10.23
N HIS A 112 4.38 -24.35 -10.37
CA HIS A 112 5.04 -25.66 -10.30
C HIS A 112 5.57 -26.17 -11.65
N VAL A 113 5.31 -25.47 -12.76
CA VAL A 113 5.75 -25.85 -14.13
C VAL A 113 7.20 -25.47 -14.36
#